data_AF-A0A1C7H0E0-F1
#
_entry.id   AF-A0A1C7H0E0-F1
#
_cell.length_a   1.000
_cell.length_b   1.000
_cell.length_c   1.000
_cell.angle_alpha   90.00
_cell.angle_beta   90.00
_cell.angle_gamma   90.00
#
_symmetry.space_group_name_H-M   'P 1'
#
loop_
_entity.id
_entity.type
_entity.pdbx_description
1 polymer ?
#
loop_
_entity_poly.entity_id
_entity_poly.type
_entity_poly.pdbx_seq_one_letter_code
_entity_poly.pdbx_strand_id
1 'polypeptide(L)'
;MKLQEKIKSWCKDEKFMSFAQERARKEVCEVTENHRIDPQYEELDEAFEYDDRYIAPLVTYLTYKLRLALLQRNAGKRKRGIWWVLVHVEMQGYYVEIFSAEFENLLTELRDAVIPMLHTEYVQMLNGKRE
;
A
#
# COMPACT_ATOMS: atom_id res chain seq x y z
N MET A 1 -18.82 -10.77 10.83
CA MET A 1 -17.41 -10.49 11.20
C MET A 1 -16.97 -9.20 10.53
N LYS A 2 -16.55 -8.21 11.31
CA LYS A 2 -16.06 -6.91 10.83
C LYS A 2 -14.77 -7.11 10.01
N LEU A 3 -14.50 -6.23 9.05
CA LEU A 3 -13.32 -6.35 8.16
C LEU A 3 -12.01 -6.51 8.95
N GLN A 4 -11.86 -5.75 10.03
CA GLN A 4 -10.70 -5.84 10.93
C GLN A 4 -10.50 -7.23 11.54
N GLU A 5 -11.58 -7.90 11.93
CA GLU A 5 -11.52 -9.25 12.49
C GLU A 5 -11.10 -10.28 11.43
N LYS A 6 -11.60 -10.11 10.19
CA LYS A 6 -11.17 -10.92 9.04
C LYS A 6 -9.68 -10.76 8.76
N ILE A 7 -9.22 -9.51 8.67
CA ILE A 7 -7.81 -9.20 8.43
C ILE A 7 -6.94 -9.84 9.53
N LYS A 8 -7.30 -9.66 10.82
CA LYS A 8 -6.60 -10.32 11.94
C LYS A 8 -6.59 -11.84 11.83
N SER A 9 -7.68 -12.44 11.35
CA SER A 9 -7.74 -13.89 11.13
C SER A 9 -6.84 -14.34 9.99
N TRP A 10 -6.85 -13.63 8.85
CA TRP A 10 -6.03 -13.98 7.69
C TRP A 10 -4.54 -13.83 7.97
N CYS A 11 -4.14 -12.77 8.69
CA CYS A 11 -2.73 -12.56 9.04
C CYS A 11 -2.15 -13.62 10.00
N LYS A 12 -2.97 -14.52 10.57
CA LYS A 12 -2.49 -15.68 11.33
C LYS A 12 -2.13 -16.88 10.45
N ASP A 13 -2.54 -16.88 9.19
CA ASP A 13 -2.18 -17.93 8.23
C ASP A 13 -0.79 -17.64 7.65
N GLU A 14 0.20 -18.44 8.05
CA GLU A 14 1.59 -18.31 7.60
C GLU A 14 1.75 -18.45 6.09
N LYS A 15 0.95 -19.31 5.43
CA LYS A 15 1.02 -19.49 3.97
C LYS A 15 0.50 -18.27 3.25
N PHE A 16 -0.57 -17.67 3.76
CA PHE A 16 -1.06 -16.40 3.24
C PHE A 16 -0.04 -15.28 3.47
N MET A 17 0.57 -15.19 4.66
CA MET A 17 1.56 -14.16 4.94
C MET A 17 2.82 -14.26 4.07
N SER A 18 3.33 -15.48 3.86
CA SER A 18 4.45 -15.70 2.93
C SER A 18 4.08 -15.30 1.49
N PHE A 19 2.88 -15.66 1.03
CA PHE A 19 2.37 -15.21 -0.27
C PHE A 19 2.27 -13.68 -0.34
N ALA A 20 1.68 -13.06 0.68
CA ALA A 20 1.43 -11.61 0.73
C ALA A 20 2.75 -10.83 0.71
N GLN A 21 3.74 -11.26 1.48
CA GLN A 21 5.08 -10.66 1.51
C GLN A 21 5.77 -10.77 0.16
N GLU A 22 5.81 -11.95 -0.44
CA GLU A 22 6.45 -12.12 -1.76
C GLU A 22 5.71 -11.32 -2.84
N ARG A 23 4.38 -11.28 -2.78
CA ARG A 23 3.55 -10.53 -3.72
C ARG A 23 3.77 -9.01 -3.59
N ALA A 24 3.94 -8.50 -2.38
CA ALA A 24 4.28 -7.10 -2.13
C ALA A 24 5.73 -6.79 -2.55
N ARG A 25 6.70 -7.66 -2.19
CA ARG A 25 8.10 -7.55 -2.61
C ARG A 25 8.23 -7.43 -4.12
N LYS A 26 7.48 -8.22 -4.90
CA LYS A 26 7.48 -8.10 -6.37
C LYS A 26 6.99 -6.74 -6.86
N GLU A 27 5.99 -6.13 -6.22
CA GLU A 27 5.53 -4.79 -6.62
C GLU A 27 6.56 -3.73 -6.30
N VAL A 28 7.20 -3.85 -5.14
CA VAL A 28 8.23 -2.92 -4.67
C VAL A 28 9.55 -3.08 -5.44
N CYS A 29 9.89 -4.27 -5.94
CA CYS A 29 11.20 -4.51 -6.56
C CYS A 29 11.15 -4.70 -8.09
N GLU A 30 10.04 -5.18 -8.64
CA GLU A 30 10.00 -5.71 -10.01
C GLU A 30 9.01 -4.93 -10.91
N VAL A 31 7.97 -4.30 -10.35
CA VAL A 31 6.95 -3.57 -11.13
C VAL A 31 7.30 -2.10 -11.26
N THR A 32 8.06 -1.77 -12.31
CA THR A 32 8.57 -0.41 -12.55
C THR A 32 7.48 0.63 -12.80
N GLU A 33 6.29 0.25 -13.28
CA GLU A 33 5.20 1.22 -13.46
C GLU A 33 4.74 1.84 -12.14
N ASN A 34 4.82 1.10 -11.03
CA ASN A 34 4.45 1.61 -9.71
C ASN A 34 5.52 2.50 -9.09
N HIS A 35 6.71 2.56 -9.68
CA HIS A 35 7.80 3.47 -9.30
C HIS A 35 7.73 4.80 -10.02
N ARG A 36 6.81 4.95 -10.98
CA ARG A 36 6.67 6.21 -11.71
C ARG A 36 6.24 7.30 -10.75
N ILE A 37 7.15 8.25 -10.56
CA ILE A 37 6.95 9.41 -9.72
C ILE A 37 5.92 10.34 -10.37
N ASP A 38 4.96 10.74 -9.55
CA ASP A 38 3.97 11.76 -9.89
C ASP A 38 4.57 13.14 -9.59
N PRO A 39 4.47 14.15 -10.48
CA PRO A 39 5.13 15.44 -10.27
C PRO A 39 4.78 16.13 -8.95
N GLN A 40 3.56 15.94 -8.43
CA GLN A 40 3.16 16.52 -7.14
C GLN A 40 3.75 15.74 -5.97
N TYR A 41 4.00 14.44 -6.14
CA TYR A 41 4.76 13.67 -5.16
C TYR A 41 6.21 14.13 -5.14
N GLU A 42 6.84 14.26 -6.31
CA GLU A 42 8.23 14.69 -6.46
C GLU A 42 8.47 16.02 -5.74
N GLU A 43 7.62 17.02 -5.98
CA GLU A 43 7.72 18.33 -5.33
C GLU A 43 7.65 18.24 -3.79
N LEU A 44 6.77 17.38 -3.25
CA LEU A 44 6.62 17.19 -1.81
C LEU A 44 7.77 16.41 -1.19
N ASP A 45 8.27 15.40 -1.91
CA ASP A 45 9.39 14.56 -1.50
C ASP A 45 10.68 15.38 -1.48
N GLU A 46 10.97 16.13 -2.56
CA GLU A 46 12.10 17.05 -2.63
C GLU A 46 12.01 18.14 -1.54
N ALA A 47 10.85 18.73 -1.30
CA ALA A 47 10.69 19.73 -0.24
C ALA A 47 10.94 19.14 1.16
N PHE A 48 10.55 17.88 1.37
CA PHE A 48 10.81 17.15 2.61
C PHE A 48 12.31 16.89 2.83
N GLU A 49 13.10 16.67 1.77
CA GLU A 49 14.57 16.53 1.92
C GLU A 49 15.24 17.76 2.56
N TYR A 50 14.63 18.94 2.43
CA TYR A 50 15.17 20.19 3.01
C TYR A 50 14.46 20.65 4.28
N ASP A 51 13.21 20.22 4.50
CA ASP A 51 12.37 20.68 5.61
C ASP A 51 11.39 19.59 6.06
N ASP A 52 11.67 19.00 7.21
CA ASP A 52 10.85 17.94 7.83
C ASP A 52 9.37 18.28 7.95
N ARG A 53 8.99 19.57 7.99
CA ARG A 53 7.59 20.00 8.04
C ARG A 53 6.78 19.53 6.83
N TYR A 54 7.43 19.21 5.72
CA TYR A 54 6.78 18.68 4.52
C TYR A 54 6.37 17.21 4.62
N ILE A 55 6.76 16.49 5.68
CA ILE A 55 6.29 15.12 5.90
C ILE A 55 4.77 15.05 6.03
N ALA A 56 4.14 16.02 6.72
CA ALA A 56 2.69 16.04 6.88
C ALA A 56 1.96 16.29 5.54
N PRO A 57 2.35 17.27 4.70
CA PRO A 57 1.91 17.39 3.32
C PRO A 57 2.12 16.13 2.46
N LEU A 58 3.29 15.50 2.53
CA LEU A 58 3.62 14.29 1.77
C LEU A 58 2.69 13.13 2.15
N VAL A 59 2.53 12.86 3.44
CA VAL A 59 1.61 11.83 3.95
C VAL A 59 0.16 12.15 3.62
N THR A 60 -0.23 13.43 3.68
CA THR A 60 -1.57 13.89 3.27
C THR A 60 -1.81 13.59 1.79
N TYR A 61 -0.83 13.82 0.93
CA TYR A 61 -0.91 13.53 -0.49
C TYR A 61 -1.05 12.03 -0.76
N LEU A 62 -0.22 11.20 -0.12
CA LEU A 62 -0.32 9.72 -0.23
C LEU A 62 -1.68 9.20 0.25
N THR A 63 -2.20 9.76 1.35
CA THR A 63 -3.55 9.44 1.86
C THR A 63 -4.63 9.81 0.84
N TYR A 64 -4.52 10.98 0.22
CA TYR A 64 -5.41 11.38 -0.86
C TYR A 64 -5.35 10.40 -2.04
N LYS A 65 -4.16 9.99 -2.48
CA LYS A 65 -3.98 9.05 -3.59
C LYS A 65 -4.60 7.68 -3.27
N LEU A 66 -4.45 7.19 -2.04
CA LEU A 66 -5.07 5.95 -1.59
C LEU A 66 -6.60 6.04 -1.66
N ARG A 67 -7.18 7.10 -1.10
CA ARG A 67 -8.64 7.30 -1.10
C ARG A 67 -9.18 7.46 -2.52
N LEU A 68 -8.46 8.17 -3.40
CA LEU A 68 -8.81 8.28 -4.81
C LEU A 68 -8.77 6.92 -5.51
N ALA A 69 -7.79 6.06 -5.20
CA ALA A 69 -7.72 4.70 -5.72
C ALA A 69 -8.90 3.86 -5.26
N LEU A 70 -9.28 3.93 -3.98
CA LEU A 70 -10.41 3.20 -3.41
C LEU A 70 -11.76 3.57 -4.05
N LEU A 71 -11.92 4.82 -4.48
CA LEU A 71 -13.12 5.30 -5.20
C LEU A 71 -13.19 4.80 -6.66
N GLN A 72 -12.12 4.21 -7.21
CA GLN A 72 -12.14 3.71 -8.58
C GLN A 72 -13.11 2.53 -8.73
N ARG A 73 -14.11 2.69 -9.61
CA ARG A 73 -15.04 1.59 -9.96
C ARG A 73 -14.33 0.43 -10.65
N ASN A 74 -13.37 0.73 -11.53
CA ASN A 74 -12.59 -0.29 -12.23
C ASN A 74 -11.60 -0.97 -11.26
N ALA A 75 -11.73 -2.29 -11.09
CA ALA A 75 -10.92 -3.06 -10.16
C ALA A 75 -9.42 -3.03 -10.48
N GLY A 76 -9.05 -3.03 -11.77
CA GLY A 76 -7.65 -2.94 -12.20
C GLY A 76 -7.04 -1.57 -11.89
N LYS A 77 -7.77 -0.47 -12.13
CA LYS A 77 -7.32 0.88 -11.75
C LYS A 77 -7.21 1.04 -10.24
N ARG A 78 -8.18 0.51 -9.48
CA ARG A 78 -8.16 0.51 -8.02
C ARG A 78 -6.92 -0.21 -7.47
N LYS A 79 -6.69 -1.44 -7.94
CA LYS A 79 -5.52 -2.26 -7.54
C LYS A 79 -4.19 -1.56 -7.84
N ARG A 80 -4.03 -1.01 -9.05
CA ARG A 80 -2.82 -0.25 -9.40
C ARG A 80 -2.62 0.97 -8.51
N GLY A 81 -3.68 1.73 -8.22
CA GLY A 81 -3.57 2.89 -7.34
C GLY A 81 -3.19 2.52 -5.90
N ILE A 82 -3.71 1.42 -5.37
CA ILE A 82 -3.32 0.91 -4.05
C ILE A 82 -1.84 0.48 -4.05
N TRP A 83 -1.39 -0.24 -5.07
CA TRP A 83 0.01 -0.64 -5.19
C TRP A 83 0.96 0.54 -5.31
N TRP A 84 0.60 1.55 -6.12
CA TRP A 84 1.39 2.77 -6.24
C TRP A 84 1.62 3.44 -4.88
N VAL A 85 0.57 3.55 -4.04
CA VAL A 85 0.72 4.10 -2.69
C VAL A 85 1.59 3.23 -1.80
N LEU A 86 1.43 1.90 -1.84
CA LEU A 86 2.31 1.02 -1.06
C LEU A 86 3.77 1.19 -1.44
N VAL A 87 4.09 1.18 -2.74
CA VAL A 87 5.47 1.36 -3.21
C VAL A 87 6.05 2.68 -2.74
N HIS A 88 5.30 3.78 -2.83
CA HIS A 88 5.80 5.09 -2.41
C HIS A 88 5.91 5.21 -0.87
N VAL A 89 5.08 4.53 -0.09
CA VAL A 89 5.27 4.43 1.37
C VAL A 89 6.52 3.61 1.71
N GLU A 90 6.76 2.50 1.03
CA GLU A 90 7.96 1.68 1.22
C GLU A 90 9.25 2.42 0.83
N MET A 91 9.19 3.27 -0.20
CA MET A 91 10.31 4.13 -0.62
C MET A 91 10.73 5.14 0.45
N GLN A 92 9.82 5.59 1.31
CA GLN A 92 10.15 6.47 2.45
C GLN A 92 11.02 5.75 3.50
N GLY A 93 11.03 4.41 3.49
CA GLY A 93 11.91 3.60 4.33
C GLY A 93 11.86 3.98 5.80
N TYR A 94 13.01 4.35 6.37
CA TYR A 94 13.15 4.63 7.79
C TYR A 94 12.36 5.88 8.25
N TYR A 95 11.98 6.80 7.34
CA TYR A 95 11.16 7.95 7.69
C TYR A 95 9.76 7.57 8.17
N VAL A 96 9.23 6.43 7.72
CA VAL A 96 7.94 5.90 8.20
C VAL A 96 7.99 5.61 9.71
N GLU A 97 9.13 5.15 10.21
CA GLU A 97 9.34 4.88 11.64
C GLU A 97 9.57 6.17 12.43
N ILE A 98 10.38 7.10 11.89
CA ILE A 98 10.68 8.39 12.53
C ILE A 98 9.39 9.22 12.70
N PHE A 99 8.58 9.32 11.65
CA PHE A 99 7.35 10.11 11.59
C PHE A 99 6.09 9.25 11.77
N SER A 100 6.17 8.27 12.68
CA SER A 100 5.12 7.29 12.88
C SER A 100 3.74 7.89 13.20
N ALA A 101 3.69 9.04 13.89
CA ALA A 101 2.45 9.73 14.22
C ALA A 101 1.74 10.26 12.97
N GLU A 102 2.49 10.82 12.01
CA GLU A 102 1.96 11.31 10.75
C GLU A 102 1.47 10.15 9.89
N PHE A 103 2.24 9.06 9.82
CA PHE A 103 1.91 7.89 8.98
C PHE A 103 0.83 6.97 9.53
N GLU A 104 0.54 6.97 10.84
CA GLU A 104 -0.34 5.99 11.51
C GLU A 104 -1.68 5.76 10.78
N ASN A 105 -2.36 6.84 10.43
CA ASN A 105 -3.66 6.77 9.75
C ASN A 105 -3.53 6.23 8.33
N LEU A 106 -2.51 6.68 7.57
CA LEU A 106 -2.24 6.21 6.22
C LEU A 106 -1.92 4.71 6.23
N LEU A 107 -1.04 4.25 7.12
CA LEU A 107 -0.64 2.85 7.22
C LEU A 107 -1.84 1.96 7.59
N THR A 108 -2.71 2.44 8.47
CA THR A 108 -3.93 1.72 8.85
C THR A 108 -4.88 1.58 7.65
N GLU A 109 -5.19 2.68 6.96
CA GLU A 109 -6.05 2.65 5.76
C GLU A 109 -5.43 1.80 4.63
N LEU A 110 -4.12 1.89 4.44
CA LEU A 110 -3.39 1.15 3.40
C LEU A 110 -3.41 -0.35 3.70
N ARG A 111 -3.18 -0.74 4.95
CA ARG A 111 -3.29 -2.14 5.38
C ARG A 111 -4.69 -2.70 5.14
N ASP A 112 -5.71 -1.90 5.41
CA ASP A 112 -7.11 -2.26 5.21
C ASP A 112 -7.49 -2.40 3.72
N ALA A 113 -6.74 -1.76 2.83
CA ALA A 113 -6.88 -1.90 1.39
C ALA A 113 -6.07 -3.09 0.84
N VAL A 114 -4.81 -3.23 1.25
CA VAL A 114 -3.84 -4.18 0.69
C VAL A 114 -4.14 -5.61 1.13
N ILE A 115 -4.39 -5.86 2.42
CA ILE A 115 -4.56 -7.23 2.92
C ILE A 115 -5.77 -7.94 2.29
N PRO A 116 -6.97 -7.32 2.18
CA PRO A 116 -8.10 -7.97 1.50
C PRO A 116 -7.87 -8.19 0.01
N MET A 117 -7.13 -7.27 -0.64
CA MET A 117 -6.76 -7.41 -2.05
C MET A 117 -5.84 -8.63 -2.26
N LEU A 118 -4.80 -8.75 -1.45
CA LEU A 118 -3.88 -9.89 -1.45
C LEU A 118 -4.56 -11.21 -1.10
N HIS A 119 -5.44 -11.20 -0.09
CA HIS A 119 -6.19 -12.39 0.28
C HIS A 119 -7.09 -12.87 -0.87
N THR A 120 -7.70 -11.94 -1.61
CA THR A 120 -8.49 -12.27 -2.80
C THR A 120 -7.64 -12.99 -3.84
N GLU A 121 -6.45 -12.49 -4.14
CA GLU A 121 -5.50 -13.11 -5.07
C GLU A 121 -5.05 -14.50 -4.61
N TYR A 122 -4.75 -14.63 -3.31
CA TYR A 122 -4.34 -15.88 -2.70
C TYR A 122 -5.41 -16.98 -2.86
N VAL A 123 -6.67 -16.67 -2.55
CA VAL A 123 -7.79 -17.61 -2.68
C VAL A 123 -8.01 -17.99 -4.15
N GLN A 124 -7.93 -17.03 -5.07
CA GLN A 124 -8.02 -17.31 -6.52
C GLN A 124 -6.92 -18.26 -7.00
N MET A 125 -5.68 -18.04 -6.56
CA MET A 125 -4.56 -18.94 -6.87
C MET A 125 -4.80 -20.35 -6.33
N LEU A 126 -5.31 -20.48 -5.10
CA LEU A 126 -5.61 -21.80 -4.52
C LEU A 126 -6.72 -22.54 -5.28
N ASN A 127 -7.74 -21.82 -5.73
CA ASN A 127 -8.85 -22.40 -6.48
C ASN A 127 -8.41 -22.82 -7.89
N GLY A 128 -7.60 -22.02 -8.58
CA GLY A 128 -7.05 -22.37 -9.90
C GLY A 128 -6.01 -23.49 -9.88
N LYS A 129 -5.50 -23.90 -8.71
CA LYS A 129 -4.65 -25.08 -8.53
C LYS A 129 -5.43 -26.38 -8.31
N ARG A 130 -6.76 -26.31 -8.18
CA ARG A 130 -7.65 -27.47 -7.95
C ARG A 130 -8.38 -27.94 -9.21
N GLU A 131 -8.12 -27.30 -10.36
CA GLU A 131 -8.54 -27.74 -11.70
C GLU A 131 -7.40 -28.50 -12.39
#